data_AF-A0A6P2B299-F1
#
_entry.id   AF-A0A6P2B299-F1
#
_cell.length_a   1.000
_cell.length_b   1.000
_cell.length_c   1.000
_cell.angle_alpha   90.00
_cell.angle_beta   90.00
_cell.angle_gamma   90.00
#
_symmetry.space_group_name_H-M   'P 1'
#
loop_
_entity.id
_entity.type
_entity.pdbx_description
1 polymer ?
#
loop_
_entity_poly.entity_id
_entity_poly.type
_entity_poly.pdbx_seq_one_letter_code
_entity_poly.pdbx_strand_id
1 'polypeptide(L)'
;MMTYRLQTDDMQNLKLMWRALILTLRGEKVRRPYGKLIDWIERGAVLANQAIKQADAAGLDTTARRKLTAKIDGREQSLETVLEAIRYHADTEYPYMMEHLAEHTITAIYATNMNDQYALARLLEAHRIQPAQTHRALQALDAHLQAIPPSNDLAN
;
A
#
# COMPACT_ATOMS: atom_id res chain seq x y z
N MET A 1 -52.08 6.05 -10.04
CA MET A 1 -51.73 5.99 -8.62
C MET A 1 -50.62 4.95 -8.49
N MET A 2 -49.36 5.39 -8.47
CA MET A 2 -48.18 4.52 -8.61
C MET A 2 -47.62 4.25 -7.22
N THR A 3 -47.92 3.09 -6.65
CA THR A 3 -47.44 2.65 -5.33
C THR A 3 -45.99 2.17 -5.47
N TYR A 4 -45.05 2.97 -4.96
CA TYR A 4 -43.66 2.55 -4.77
C TYR A 4 -43.61 1.39 -3.76
N ARG A 5 -43.24 0.20 -4.23
CA ARG A 5 -42.96 -0.96 -3.39
C ARG A 5 -41.52 -0.83 -2.94
N LEU A 6 -41.30 -0.37 -1.70
CA LEU A 6 -39.95 -0.34 -1.11
C LEU A 6 -39.40 -1.77 -1.10
N GLN A 7 -38.30 -1.95 -1.80
CA GLN A 7 -37.64 -3.23 -2.03
C GLN A 7 -37.00 -3.67 -0.70
N THR A 8 -37.13 -4.94 -0.35
CA THR A 8 -36.68 -5.54 0.92
C THR A 8 -35.19 -5.31 1.22
N ASP A 9 -34.39 -5.04 0.18
CA ASP A 9 -32.95 -4.81 0.24
C ASP A 9 -32.61 -3.42 0.82
N ASP A 10 -33.42 -2.39 0.52
CA ASP A 10 -33.24 -1.05 1.09
C ASP A 10 -33.43 -1.04 2.61
N MET A 11 -34.35 -1.88 3.09
CA MET A 11 -34.64 -2.01 4.51
C MET A 11 -33.57 -2.81 5.27
N GLN A 12 -32.81 -3.68 4.58
CA GLN A 12 -31.63 -4.34 5.16
C GLN A 12 -30.42 -3.41 5.19
N ASN A 13 -30.15 -2.69 4.10
CA ASN A 13 -29.07 -1.71 4.01
C ASN A 13 -29.22 -0.59 5.05
N LEU A 14 -30.45 -0.10 5.25
CA LEU A 14 -30.75 0.89 6.27
C LEU A 14 -30.49 0.37 7.70
N LYS A 15 -30.86 -0.90 7.98
CA LYS A 15 -30.57 -1.54 9.29
C LYS A 15 -29.07 -1.72 9.52
N LEU A 16 -28.31 -2.06 8.48
CA LEU A 16 -26.85 -2.19 8.56
C LEU A 16 -26.18 -0.83 8.80
N MET A 17 -26.61 0.23 8.10
CA MET A 17 -26.14 1.59 8.31
C MET A 17 -26.43 2.10 9.72
N TRP A 18 -27.65 1.90 10.24
CA TRP A 18 -28.00 2.28 11.62
C TRP A 18 -27.22 1.48 12.66
N ARG A 19 -26.98 0.19 12.42
CA ARG A 19 -26.11 -0.62 13.29
C ARG A 19 -24.68 -0.11 13.28
N ALA A 20 -24.11 0.18 12.10
CA ALA A 20 -22.78 0.76 11.98
C ALA A 20 -22.69 2.09 12.73
N LEU A 21 -23.69 2.97 12.58
CA LEU A 21 -23.75 4.26 13.28
C LEU A 21 -23.85 4.08 14.81
N ILE A 22 -24.66 3.15 15.30
CA ILE A 22 -24.79 2.85 16.72
C ILE A 22 -23.49 2.26 17.28
N LEU A 23 -22.80 1.39 16.53
CA LEU A 23 -21.50 0.84 16.90
C LEU A 23 -20.43 1.96 16.97
N THR A 24 -20.42 2.88 15.99
CA THR A 24 -19.55 4.06 16.01
C THR A 24 -19.85 4.98 17.21
N LEU A 25 -21.12 5.21 17.54
CA LEU A 25 -21.53 6.04 18.69
C LEU A 25 -21.27 5.38 20.06
N ARG A 26 -21.28 4.04 20.14
CA ARG A 26 -20.97 3.28 21.36
C ARG A 26 -19.47 3.15 21.63
N GLY A 27 -18.62 3.62 20.72
CA GLY A 27 -17.16 3.44 20.83
C GLY A 27 -16.73 1.97 20.66
N GLU A 28 -17.64 1.10 20.23
CA GLU A 28 -17.32 -0.27 19.85
C GLU A 28 -16.60 -0.21 18.50
N LYS A 29 -15.27 -0.13 18.54
CA LYS A 29 -14.44 -0.32 17.35
C LYS A 29 -14.75 -1.71 16.82
N VAL A 30 -15.31 -1.79 15.62
CA VAL A 30 -15.37 -3.06 14.89
C VAL A 30 -13.93 -3.55 14.79
N ARG A 31 -13.59 -4.63 15.50
CA ARG A 31 -12.26 -5.22 15.44
C ARG A 31 -12.07 -5.76 14.02
N ARG A 32 -11.35 -5.00 13.19
CA ARG A 32 -10.86 -5.46 11.89
C ARG A 32 -9.59 -6.25 12.17
N PRO A 33 -9.57 -7.59 11.99
CA PRO A 33 -8.34 -8.35 12.11
C PRO A 33 -7.26 -7.72 11.23
N TYR A 34 -6.03 -7.62 11.74
CA TYR A 34 -4.91 -7.02 11.01
C TYR A 34 -5.11 -5.54 10.65
N GLY A 35 -5.97 -4.79 11.36
CA GLY A 35 -6.29 -3.39 11.03
C GLY A 35 -5.05 -2.51 10.81
N LYS A 36 -4.04 -2.61 11.69
CA LYS A 36 -2.77 -1.88 11.54
C LYS A 36 -2.03 -2.21 10.25
N LEU A 37 -1.99 -3.49 9.86
CA LEU A 37 -1.32 -3.91 8.62
C LEU A 37 -2.09 -3.39 7.40
N ILE A 38 -3.42 -3.41 7.46
CA ILE A 38 -4.24 -2.92 6.35
C ILE A 38 -4.09 -1.39 6.21
N ASP A 39 -4.11 -0.64 7.31
CA ASP A 39 -3.85 0.80 7.29
C ASP A 39 -2.45 1.10 6.72
N TRP A 40 -1.46 0.27 7.05
CA TRP A 40 -0.11 0.36 6.48
C TRP A 40 -0.07 0.05 4.97
N ILE A 41 -0.80 -0.96 4.49
CA ILE A 41 -0.94 -1.30 3.06
C ILE A 41 -1.55 -0.12 2.30
N GLU A 42 -2.70 0.38 2.76
CA GLU A 42 -3.43 1.49 2.16
C GLU A 42 -2.54 2.75 2.07
N ARG A 43 -1.80 3.05 3.14
CA ARG A 43 -0.85 4.16 3.16
C ARG A 43 0.33 3.95 2.21
N GLY A 44 0.82 2.72 2.09
CA GLY A 44 1.90 2.34 1.17
C GLY A 44 1.53 2.61 -0.29
N ALA A 45 0.31 2.24 -0.69
CA ALA A 45 -0.21 2.51 -2.03
C ALA A 45 -0.26 4.01 -2.35
N VAL A 46 -0.68 4.83 -1.38
CA VAL A 46 -0.67 6.30 -1.51
C VAL A 46 0.75 6.83 -1.72
N LEU A 47 1.71 6.40 -0.90
CA LEU A 47 3.09 6.89 -0.97
C LEU A 47 3.80 6.44 -2.26
N ALA A 48 3.58 5.19 -2.71
CA ALA A 48 4.13 4.69 -3.97
C ALA A 48 3.62 5.52 -5.16
N ASN A 49 2.30 5.75 -5.22
CA ASN A 49 1.70 6.59 -6.24
C ASN A 49 2.19 8.05 -6.18
N GLN A 50 2.39 8.60 -4.97
CA GLN A 50 2.93 9.95 -4.81
C GLN A 50 4.39 10.04 -5.28
N ALA A 51 5.23 9.04 -4.98
CA ALA A 51 6.62 9.02 -5.42
C ALA A 51 6.72 9.01 -6.95
N ILE A 52 5.91 8.18 -7.63
CA ILE A 52 5.85 8.13 -9.09
C ILE A 52 5.36 9.47 -9.67
N LYS A 53 4.25 10.01 -9.17
CA LYS A 53 3.69 11.29 -9.65
C LYS A 53 4.65 12.46 -9.45
N GLN A 54 5.34 12.50 -8.31
CA GLN A 54 6.34 13.55 -8.05
C GLN A 54 7.57 13.38 -8.94
N ALA A 55 8.01 12.15 -9.21
CA ALA A 55 9.05 11.89 -10.18
C ALA A 55 8.66 12.39 -11.58
N ASP A 56 7.47 12.05 -12.05
CA ASP A 56 6.93 12.51 -13.35
C ASP A 56 6.87 14.05 -13.43
N ALA A 57 6.28 14.69 -12.43
CA ALA A 57 6.16 16.15 -12.36
C ALA A 57 7.52 16.87 -12.33
N ALA A 58 8.55 16.19 -11.85
CA ALA A 58 9.91 16.69 -11.74
C ALA A 58 10.79 16.36 -12.97
N GLY A 59 10.21 15.80 -14.04
CA GLY A 59 10.91 15.43 -15.26
C GLY A 59 11.69 14.12 -15.18
N LEU A 60 11.55 13.37 -14.08
CA LEU A 60 12.05 12.01 -13.95
C LEU A 60 10.94 11.04 -14.37
N ASP A 61 10.56 11.10 -15.64
CA ASP A 61 9.52 10.27 -16.25
C ASP A 61 9.89 8.77 -16.30
N THR A 62 8.97 7.92 -16.78
CA THR A 62 9.20 6.48 -16.96
C THR A 62 10.49 6.18 -17.72
N THR A 63 10.82 6.91 -18.78
CA THR A 63 12.03 6.67 -19.57
C THR A 63 13.28 7.02 -18.76
N ALA A 64 13.27 8.11 -18.00
CA ALA A 64 14.37 8.48 -17.13
C ALA A 64 14.54 7.49 -15.96
N ARG A 65 13.45 7.07 -15.31
CA ARG A 65 13.50 6.09 -14.20
C ARG A 65 13.99 4.72 -14.66
N ARG A 66 13.71 4.31 -15.89
CA ARG A 66 14.25 3.06 -16.47
C ARG A 66 15.78 3.07 -16.65
N LYS A 67 16.40 4.25 -16.77
CA LYS A 67 17.87 4.40 -16.88
C LYS A 67 18.58 4.39 -15.53
N LEU A 68 17.85 4.60 -14.44
CA LEU A 68 18.38 4.52 -13.08
C LEU A 68 18.36 3.06 -12.64
N THR A 69 19.47 2.34 -12.85
CA THR A 69 19.55 0.91 -12.53
C THR A 69 20.53 0.61 -11.41
N ALA A 70 20.24 -0.41 -10.61
CA ALA A 70 21.16 -0.96 -9.64
C ALA A 70 21.17 -2.48 -9.72
N LYS A 71 22.31 -3.08 -9.35
CA LYS A 71 22.43 -4.52 -9.21
C LYS A 71 21.79 -4.97 -7.89
N ILE A 72 20.67 -5.67 -7.98
CA ILE A 72 19.86 -6.20 -6.89
C ILE A 72 19.75 -7.71 -7.12
N ASP A 73 20.20 -8.51 -6.14
CA ASP A 73 20.23 -9.99 -6.22
C ASP A 73 20.87 -10.53 -7.51
N GLY A 74 21.94 -9.87 -7.94
CA GLY A 74 22.68 -10.24 -9.15
C GLY A 74 22.07 -9.79 -10.47
N ARG A 75 20.90 -9.14 -10.45
CA ARG A 75 20.17 -8.65 -11.63
C ARG A 75 20.20 -7.12 -11.71
N GLU A 76 20.25 -6.56 -12.91
CA GLU A 76 20.02 -5.14 -13.10
C GLU A 76 18.52 -4.86 -13.01
N GLN A 77 18.11 -4.04 -12.04
CA GLN A 77 16.74 -3.57 -11.89
C GLN A 77 16.70 -2.05 -11.93
N SER A 78 15.69 -1.52 -12.62
CA SER A 78 15.51 -0.08 -12.75
C SER A 78 14.62 0.48 -11.64
N LEU A 79 14.75 1.77 -11.34
CA LEU A 79 13.86 2.48 -10.42
C LEU A 79 12.40 2.38 -10.84
N GLU A 80 12.11 2.44 -12.15
CA GLU A 80 10.75 2.26 -12.66
C GLU A 80 10.20 0.88 -12.26
N THR A 81 10.97 -0.18 -12.50
CA THR A 81 10.56 -1.56 -12.19
C THR A 81 10.28 -1.74 -10.70
N VAL A 82 11.15 -1.19 -9.85
CA VAL A 82 11.00 -1.31 -8.39
C VAL A 82 9.80 -0.52 -7.88
N LEU A 83 9.60 0.73 -8.33
CA LEU A 83 8.45 1.53 -7.92
C LEU A 83 7.12 0.92 -8.38
N GLU A 84 7.09 0.39 -9.60
CA GLU A 84 5.92 -0.30 -10.15
C GLU A 84 5.59 -1.58 -9.38
N ALA A 85 6.60 -2.36 -9.00
CA ALA A 85 6.42 -3.53 -8.15
C ALA A 85 5.85 -3.15 -6.78
N ILE A 86 6.48 -2.19 -6.09
CA ILE A 86 6.00 -1.70 -4.78
C ILE A 86 4.56 -1.19 -4.87
N ARG A 87 4.25 -0.42 -5.92
CA ARG A 87 2.89 0.07 -6.17
C ARG A 87 1.92 -1.10 -6.34
N TYR A 88 2.25 -2.06 -7.20
CA TYR A 88 1.42 -3.23 -7.45
C TYR A 88 1.20 -4.06 -6.17
N HIS A 89 2.25 -4.30 -5.38
CA HIS A 89 2.13 -5.02 -4.13
C HIS A 89 1.17 -4.31 -3.18
N ALA A 90 1.35 -3.01 -2.95
CA ALA A 90 0.52 -2.25 -2.02
C ALA A 90 -0.92 -2.00 -2.50
N ASP A 91 -1.12 -1.79 -3.80
CA ASP A 91 -2.43 -1.40 -4.37
C ASP A 91 -3.27 -2.60 -4.81
N THR A 92 -2.66 -3.76 -5.07
CA THR A 92 -3.35 -4.92 -5.64
C THR A 92 -3.04 -6.21 -4.88
N GLU A 93 -1.78 -6.60 -4.76
CA GLU A 93 -1.43 -7.93 -4.23
C GLU A 93 -1.74 -8.07 -2.75
N TYR A 94 -1.27 -7.15 -1.91
CA TYR A 94 -1.51 -7.19 -0.47
C TYR A 94 -3.00 -7.07 -0.14
N PRO A 95 -3.79 -6.14 -0.74
CA PRO A 95 -5.23 -6.14 -0.56
C PRO A 95 -5.89 -7.48 -0.92
N TYR A 96 -5.55 -8.05 -2.07
CA TYR A 96 -6.08 -9.36 -2.48
C TYR A 96 -5.74 -10.45 -1.47
N MET A 97 -4.49 -10.50 -0.99
CA MET A 97 -4.04 -11.43 0.03
C MET A 97 -4.79 -11.24 1.36
N MET A 98 -5.07 -10.00 1.76
CA MET A 98 -5.81 -9.69 2.98
C MET A 98 -7.30 -10.07 2.88
N GLU A 99 -7.88 -10.02 1.68
CA GLU A 99 -9.24 -10.51 1.41
C GLU A 99 -9.31 -12.04 1.35
N HIS A 100 -8.24 -12.69 0.86
CA HIS A 100 -8.16 -14.13 0.63
C HIS A 100 -7.09 -14.76 1.52
N LEU A 101 -7.21 -14.56 2.84
CA LEU A 101 -6.23 -15.04 3.81
C LEU A 101 -6.04 -16.56 3.68
N ALA A 102 -4.80 -16.95 3.38
CA ALA A 102 -4.34 -18.32 3.34
C ALA A 102 -3.27 -18.56 4.42
N GLU A 103 -2.90 -19.82 4.59
CA GLU A 103 -1.74 -20.16 5.41
C GLU A 103 -0.51 -19.42 4.87
N HIS A 104 0.22 -18.75 5.76
CA HIS A 104 1.40 -17.93 5.44
C HIS A 104 1.18 -16.62 4.67
N THR A 105 -0.05 -16.16 4.44
CA THR A 105 -0.29 -14.83 3.82
C THR A 105 0.50 -13.71 4.50
N ILE A 106 0.46 -13.65 5.84
CA ILE A 106 1.18 -12.63 6.59
C ILE A 106 2.69 -12.76 6.36
N THR A 107 3.24 -13.97 6.41
CA THR A 107 4.67 -14.20 6.13
C THR A 107 5.05 -13.75 4.72
N ALA A 108 4.21 -14.02 3.72
CA ALA A 108 4.44 -13.59 2.34
C ALA A 108 4.50 -12.06 2.23
N ILE A 109 3.55 -11.33 2.83
CA ILE A 109 3.56 -9.85 2.83
C ILE A 109 4.86 -9.29 3.41
N TYR A 110 5.34 -9.84 4.54
CA TYR A 110 6.59 -9.36 5.16
C TYR A 110 7.81 -9.69 4.30
N ALA A 111 7.86 -10.88 3.71
CA ALA A 111 8.95 -11.28 2.84
C ALA A 111 9.02 -10.40 1.59
N THR A 112 7.87 -10.17 0.93
CA THR A 112 7.77 -9.28 -0.23
C THR A 112 8.17 -7.85 0.14
N ASN A 113 7.67 -7.31 1.25
CA ASN A 113 8.05 -5.97 1.72
C ASN A 113 9.56 -5.87 2.03
N MET A 114 10.18 -6.92 2.57
CA MET A 114 11.63 -6.94 2.81
C MET A 114 12.43 -6.84 1.50
N ASN A 115 11.98 -7.52 0.45
CA ASN A 115 12.59 -7.42 -0.89
C ASN A 115 12.42 -6.02 -1.48
N ASP A 116 11.23 -5.43 -1.31
CA ASP A 116 10.92 -4.06 -1.75
C ASP A 116 11.81 -3.01 -1.07
N GLN A 117 11.96 -3.11 0.26
CA GLN A 117 12.88 -2.27 1.05
C GLN A 117 14.30 -2.37 0.51
N TYR A 118 14.81 -3.60 0.35
CA TYR A 118 16.16 -3.83 -0.12
C TYR A 118 16.37 -3.23 -1.52
N ALA A 119 15.47 -3.48 -2.46
CA ALA A 119 15.57 -2.98 -3.82
C ALA A 119 15.56 -1.44 -3.87
N LEU A 120 14.65 -0.80 -3.14
CA LEU A 120 14.55 0.65 -3.11
C LEU A 120 15.78 1.29 -2.45
N ALA A 121 16.23 0.76 -1.31
CA ALA A 121 17.42 1.24 -0.62
C ALA A 121 18.66 1.18 -1.52
N ARG A 122 18.86 0.06 -2.24
CA ARG A 122 19.98 -0.11 -3.17
C ARG A 122 19.96 0.90 -4.32
N LEU A 123 18.78 1.25 -4.83
CA LEU A 123 18.64 2.29 -5.84
C LEU A 123 18.94 3.69 -5.30
N LEU A 124 18.50 4.00 -4.08
CA LEU A 124 18.77 5.28 -3.41
C LEU A 124 20.26 5.44 -3.07
N GLU A 125 20.95 4.36 -2.75
CA GLU A 125 22.40 4.35 -2.51
C GLU A 125 23.20 4.51 -3.81
N ALA A 126 22.77 3.82 -4.88
CA ALA A 126 23.48 3.82 -6.17
C ALA A 126 23.36 5.15 -6.92
N HIS A 127 22.27 5.89 -6.71
CA HIS A 127 21.95 7.09 -7.48
C HIS A 127 21.69 8.29 -6.59
N ARG A 128 22.30 9.42 -6.96
CA ARG A 128 21.88 10.72 -6.42
C ARG A 128 20.61 11.17 -7.14
N ILE A 129 19.46 10.82 -6.60
CA ILE A 129 18.16 11.19 -7.18
C ILE A 129 17.98 12.71 -7.17
N GLN A 130 17.75 13.27 -8.35
CA GLN A 130 17.33 14.65 -8.54
C GLN A 130 16.03 14.66 -9.33
N PRO A 131 15.13 15.64 -9.08
CA PRO A 131 15.25 16.72 -8.10
C PRO A 131 15.06 16.31 -6.63
N ALA A 132 15.45 17.19 -5.70
CA ALA A 132 15.39 16.94 -4.25
C ALA A 132 13.99 16.59 -3.72
N GLN A 133 12.92 17.06 -4.38
CA GLN A 133 11.54 16.69 -4.03
C GLN A 133 11.27 15.20 -4.31
N THR A 134 11.66 14.71 -5.47
CA THR A 134 11.57 13.28 -5.83
C THR A 134 12.35 12.42 -4.85
N HIS A 135 13.56 12.84 -4.50
CA HIS A 135 14.36 12.13 -3.50
C HIS A 135 13.63 12.03 -2.14
N ARG A 136 13.05 13.13 -1.65
CA ARG A 136 12.25 13.10 -0.41
C ARG A 136 11.04 12.19 -0.50
N ALA A 137 10.37 12.13 -1.65
CA ALA A 137 9.22 11.24 -1.85
C ALA A 137 9.63 9.77 -1.77
N LEU A 138 10.75 9.41 -2.41
CA LEU A 138 11.30 8.05 -2.33
C LEU A 138 11.78 7.71 -0.92
N GLN A 139 12.40 8.65 -0.21
CA GLN A 139 12.78 8.46 1.20
C GLN A 139 11.56 8.28 2.11
N ALA A 140 10.47 9.00 1.86
CA ALA A 140 9.22 8.82 2.60
C ALA A 140 8.58 7.45 2.35
N LEU A 141 8.66 6.96 1.11
CA LEU A 141 8.24 5.60 0.77
C LEU A 141 9.12 4.56 1.48
N ASP A 142 10.45 4.67 1.38
CA ASP A 142 11.40 3.78 2.05
C ASP A 142 11.17 3.72 3.57
N ALA A 143 11.05 4.88 4.22
CA ALA A 143 10.75 4.96 5.65
C ALA A 143 9.41 4.30 6.01
N HIS A 144 8.39 4.38 5.15
CA HIS A 144 7.12 3.71 5.35
C HIS A 144 7.25 2.19 5.23
N LEU A 145 8.01 1.69 4.25
CA LEU A 145 8.23 0.26 4.06
C LEU A 145 8.93 -0.36 5.29
N GLN A 146 9.91 0.35 5.87
CA GLN A 146 10.61 -0.03 7.10
C GLN A 146 9.71 0.01 8.34
N ALA A 147 8.65 0.82 8.32
CA ALA A 147 7.68 0.98 9.40
C ALA A 147 6.51 0.00 9.31
N ILE A 148 6.67 -1.14 8.62
CA ILE A 148 5.66 -2.22 8.65
C ILE A 148 5.37 -2.61 10.11
N PRO A 149 4.08 -2.69 10.52
CA PRO A 149 3.74 -3.12 11.87
C PRO A 149 4.41 -4.46 12.21
N PRO A 150 4.82 -4.73 13.45
CA PRO A 150 5.42 -6.01 13.78
C PRO A 150 4.37 -7.12 13.81
N SER A 151 4.73 -8.32 13.37
CA SER A 151 3.77 -9.43 13.17
C SER A 151 3.09 -9.93 14.45
N ASN A 152 3.70 -9.65 15.60
CA ASN A 152 3.17 -9.96 16.93
C ASN A 152 2.15 -8.92 17.46
N ASP A 153 1.94 -7.80 16.77
CA ASP A 153 1.04 -6.71 17.16
C ASP A 153 -0.16 -6.55 16.20
N LEU A 154 -0.43 -7.58 15.40
CA LEU A 154 -1.47 -7.55 14.37
C LEU A 154 -2.89 -7.88 14.85
N ALA A 155 -3.02 -8.43 16.06
CA ALA A 155 -4.29 -8.95 16.60
C ALA A 155 -5.10 -7.94 17.43
N ASN A 156 -4.72 -6.66 17.43
CA ASN A 156 -5.30 -5.62 18.28
C ASN A 156 -6.43 -4.83 17.61
#